data_AF-A0A9X1QBA2-F1
#
_entry.id   AF-A0A9X1QBA2-F1
#
_cell.length_a   1.000
_cell.length_b   1.000
_cell.length_c   1.000
_cell.angle_alpha   90.00
_cell.angle_beta   90.00
_cell.angle_gamma   90.00
#
_symmetry.space_group_name_H-M   'P 1'
#
loop_
_entity.id
_entity.type
_entity.pdbx_description
1 polymer ?
#
loop_
_entity_poly.entity_id
_entity_poly.type
_entity_poly.pdbx_seq_one_letter_code
_entity_poly.pdbx_strand_id
1 'polypeptide(L)'
;MKTIATLLIAITLVACEKKDVNPEQQILGKWEEFYLGNGEYQPHIVNPPASWHFLPDSVLLEYEYATKRTIKRKYWIDTLLNIGTTYNDGNQLRFYYTPKFYADTMELRAEKSSPIFSISKWKRIN
;
A
#
# COMPACT_ATOMS: atom_id res chain seq x y z
N MET A 1 19.10 -63.73 4.37
CA MET A 1 18.50 -62.82 3.36
C MET A 1 17.56 -61.87 4.10
N LYS A 2 18.10 -60.82 4.74
CA LYS A 2 18.18 -59.42 4.24
C LYS A 2 16.81 -58.84 3.88
N THR A 3 16.21 -58.25 4.90
CA THR A 3 15.03 -57.36 4.95
C THR A 3 15.15 -56.21 3.94
N ILE A 4 14.17 -56.04 3.08
CA ILE A 4 14.06 -54.89 2.16
C ILE A 4 13.38 -53.77 2.95
N ALA A 5 14.18 -52.73 3.27
CA ALA A 5 13.70 -51.52 3.91
C ALA A 5 13.01 -50.63 2.86
N THR A 6 11.68 -50.65 2.88
CA THR A 6 10.83 -49.56 2.39
C THR A 6 11.13 -48.31 3.22
N LEU A 7 10.93 -47.12 2.62
CA LEU A 7 10.70 -45.80 3.26
C LEU A 7 11.82 -44.77 3.08
N LEU A 8 11.72 -43.96 2.02
CA LEU A 8 12.15 -42.56 2.04
C LEU A 8 11.28 -41.72 1.09
N ILE A 9 10.00 -41.60 1.42
CA ILE A 9 9.11 -40.56 0.87
C ILE A 9 8.74 -39.65 2.04
N ALA A 10 9.51 -38.58 2.21
CA ALA A 10 9.19 -37.50 3.14
C ALA A 10 9.77 -36.18 2.59
N ILE A 11 9.43 -35.84 1.35
CA ILE A 11 9.46 -34.44 0.90
C ILE A 11 8.08 -33.88 1.25
N THR A 12 7.82 -33.71 2.54
CA THR A 12 6.63 -32.99 2.99
C THR A 12 6.85 -31.52 2.68
N LEU A 13 6.26 -31.09 1.57
CA LEU A 13 5.39 -29.93 1.50
C LEU A 13 5.68 -28.88 2.60
N VAL A 14 6.67 -28.03 2.37
CA VAL A 14 6.60 -26.68 2.94
C VAL A 14 5.50 -25.99 2.12
N ALA A 15 4.25 -26.27 2.49
CA ALA A 15 3.14 -25.44 2.11
C ALA A 15 3.49 -24.05 2.64
N CYS A 16 3.96 -23.19 1.74
CA CYS A 16 4.12 -21.78 2.01
C CYS A 16 2.72 -21.27 2.35
N GLU A 17 2.38 -21.25 3.62
CA GLU A 17 1.17 -20.60 4.10
C GLU A 17 1.23 -19.18 3.57
N LYS A 18 0.30 -18.84 2.67
CA LYS A 18 0.02 -17.43 2.37
C LYS A 18 -0.42 -16.85 3.69
N LYS A 19 0.51 -16.24 4.42
CA LYS A 19 0.21 -15.52 5.64
C LYS A 19 -0.79 -14.44 5.23
N ASP A 20 -2.05 -14.58 5.61
CA ASP A 20 -3.05 -13.54 5.44
C ASP A 20 -2.64 -12.38 6.37
N VAL A 21 -1.75 -11.53 5.87
CA VAL A 21 -1.29 -10.37 6.62
C VAL A 21 -2.40 -9.32 6.59
N ASN A 22 -2.85 -8.88 7.77
CA ASN A 22 -3.87 -7.84 7.90
C ASN A 22 -3.45 -6.58 7.08
N PRO A 23 -4.28 -6.07 6.15
CA PRO A 23 -4.02 -4.85 5.38
C PRO A 23 -3.60 -3.65 6.24
N GLU A 24 -4.17 -3.50 7.43
CA GLU A 24 -3.82 -2.42 8.38
C GLU A 24 -2.38 -2.51 8.84
N GLN A 25 -1.80 -3.71 8.91
CA GLN A 25 -0.40 -3.92 9.26
C GLN A 25 0.51 -3.73 8.03
N GLN A 26 0.05 -4.14 6.85
CA GLN A 26 0.85 -4.05 5.62
C GLN A 26 1.11 -2.60 5.20
N ILE A 27 0.13 -1.70 5.41
CA ILE A 27 0.24 -0.30 5.01
C ILE A 27 1.19 0.52 5.89
N LEU A 28 1.48 0.09 7.12
CA LEU A 28 2.28 0.87 8.06
C LEU A 28 3.66 1.21 7.50
N GLY A 29 4.21 2.37 7.90
CA GLY A 29 5.52 2.86 7.48
C GLY A 29 5.45 3.91 6.37
N LYS A 30 6.62 4.24 5.81
CA LYS A 30 6.77 5.29 4.81
C LYS A 30 6.75 4.75 3.39
N TRP A 31 6.12 5.50 2.51
CA TRP A 31 5.90 5.16 1.12
C TRP A 31 6.15 6.36 0.22
N GLU A 32 6.62 6.10 -0.99
CA GLU A 32 6.84 7.11 -2.01
C GLU A 32 6.25 6.64 -3.35
N GLU A 33 5.49 7.50 -4.01
CA GLU A 33 4.88 7.20 -5.30
C GLU A 33 5.96 7.17 -6.38
N PHE A 34 5.99 6.09 -7.17
CA PHE A 34 6.94 5.95 -8.28
C PHE A 34 6.23 5.76 -9.63
N TYR A 35 4.90 5.74 -9.64
CA TYR A 35 4.08 5.58 -10.83
C TYR A 35 2.66 6.12 -10.56
N LEU A 36 2.12 6.86 -11.52
CA LEU A 36 0.72 7.29 -11.58
C LEU A 36 0.24 7.17 -13.03
N GLY A 37 -0.83 6.41 -13.30
CA GLY A 37 -1.24 6.16 -14.67
C GLY A 37 -2.44 5.24 -14.85
N ASN A 38 -2.79 4.99 -16.13
CA ASN A 38 -3.89 4.11 -16.56
C ASN A 38 -3.41 3.02 -17.53
N GLY A 39 -2.17 2.52 -17.42
CA GLY A 39 -1.66 1.51 -18.34
C GLY A 39 -0.13 1.40 -18.39
N GLU A 40 0.39 0.49 -19.21
CA GLU A 40 1.79 0.05 -19.15
C GLU A 40 2.82 1.07 -19.66
N TYR A 41 2.41 2.13 -20.35
CA TYR A 41 3.30 3.07 -21.05
C TYR A 41 3.56 4.40 -20.33
N GLN A 42 3.10 4.55 -19.09
CA GLN A 42 3.37 5.74 -18.29
C GLN A 42 4.79 5.67 -17.71
N PRO A 43 5.63 6.70 -17.90
CA PRO A 43 6.98 6.71 -17.34
C PRO A 43 6.92 6.73 -15.82
N HIS A 44 7.94 6.13 -15.19
CA HIS A 44 8.10 6.23 -13.74
C HIS A 44 8.30 7.68 -13.30
N ILE A 45 7.78 8.00 -12.12
CA ILE A 45 7.96 9.32 -11.51
C ILE A 45 9.42 9.42 -11.03
N VAL A 46 10.20 10.28 -11.68
CA VAL A 46 11.61 10.51 -11.35
C VAL A 46 11.76 11.38 -10.11
N ASN A 47 10.88 12.37 -9.96
CA ASN A 47 10.85 13.30 -8.83
C ASN A 47 9.48 13.22 -8.14
N PRO A 48 9.30 12.31 -7.17
CA PRO A 48 8.06 12.17 -6.43
C PRO A 48 7.68 13.51 -5.77
N PRO A 49 6.40 13.89 -5.71
CA PRO A 49 5.99 15.16 -5.12
C PRO A 49 5.99 15.13 -3.58
N ALA A 50 5.75 13.96 -3.00
CA ALA A 50 5.60 13.76 -1.57
C ALA A 50 5.91 12.32 -1.15
N SER A 51 6.03 12.11 0.16
CA SER A 51 6.01 10.79 0.81
C SER A 51 4.83 10.68 1.78
N TRP A 52 4.35 9.45 1.98
CA TRP A 52 3.25 9.13 2.88
C TRP A 52 3.73 8.22 4.00
N HIS A 53 3.53 8.62 5.26
CA HIS A 53 3.85 7.81 6.44
C HIS A 53 2.56 7.41 7.17
N PHE A 54 2.20 6.14 7.10
CA PHE A 54 1.05 5.57 7.81
C PHE A 54 1.47 5.13 9.21
N LEU A 55 0.88 5.75 10.22
CA LEU A 55 1.14 5.48 11.64
C LEU A 55 0.06 4.59 12.25
N PRO A 56 0.38 3.77 13.27
CA PRO A 56 -0.58 2.83 13.88
C PRO A 56 -1.85 3.47 14.48
N ASP A 57 -1.84 4.78 14.77
CA ASP A 57 -2.96 5.53 15.35
C ASP A 57 -3.91 6.15 14.30
N SER A 58 -3.99 5.53 13.11
CA SER A 58 -4.83 5.98 11.99
C SER A 58 -4.46 7.39 11.49
N VAL A 59 -3.21 7.80 11.68
CA VAL A 59 -2.66 9.07 11.18
C VAL A 59 -1.80 8.82 9.96
N LEU A 60 -2.07 9.59 8.91
CA LEU A 60 -1.20 9.69 7.74
C LEU A 60 -0.45 11.02 7.80
N LEU A 61 0.87 10.98 7.74
CA LEU A 61 1.71 12.16 7.52
C LEU A 61 2.13 12.19 6.05
N GLU A 62 1.68 13.22 5.34
CA GLU A 62 2.13 13.49 3.98
C GLU A 62 3.20 14.59 4.03
N TYR A 63 4.42 14.26 3.62
CA TYR A 63 5.52 15.22 3.55
C TYR A 63 5.73 15.67 2.11
N GLU A 64 5.41 16.92 1.82
CA GLU A 64 5.59 17.54 0.51
C GLU A 64 7.03 18.01 0.33
N TYR A 65 7.73 17.47 -0.67
CA TYR A 65 9.16 17.75 -0.84
C TYR A 65 9.45 19.17 -1.33
N ALA A 66 8.55 19.75 -2.12
CA ALA A 66 8.72 21.10 -2.67
C ALA A 66 8.58 22.17 -1.58
N THR A 67 7.57 22.05 -0.72
CA THR A 67 7.24 23.05 0.30
C THR A 67 7.89 22.75 1.66
N LYS A 68 8.44 21.54 1.84
CA LYS A 68 8.96 21.03 3.11
C LYS A 68 7.91 21.02 4.23
N ARG A 69 6.64 20.91 3.87
CA ARG A 69 5.52 20.89 4.81
C ARG A 69 5.05 19.46 5.06
N THR A 70 4.62 19.21 6.29
CA THR A 70 3.95 17.97 6.67
C THR A 70 2.46 18.25 6.84
N ILE A 71 1.63 17.56 6.06
CA ILE A 71 0.19 17.60 6.16
C ILE A 71 -0.27 16.37 6.95
N LYS A 72 -1.05 16.58 8.00
CA LYS A 72 -1.64 15.49 8.78
C LYS A 72 -3.02 15.15 8.22
N ARG A 73 -3.23 13.89 7.89
CA ARG A 73 -4.50 13.31 7.44
C ARG A 73 -4.90 12.15 8.36
N LYS A 74 -6.15 11.71 8.23
CA LYS A 74 -6.63 10.47 8.85
C LYS A 74 -6.79 9.40 7.78
N TYR A 75 -6.53 8.15 8.17
CA TYR A 75 -6.77 7.00 7.31
C TYR A 75 -7.37 5.84 8.09
N TRP A 76 -8.12 4.97 7.42
CA TRP A 76 -8.57 3.69 7.95
C TRP A 76 -8.83 2.73 6.79
N ILE A 77 -8.82 1.42 7.08
CA ILE A 77 -9.09 0.38 6.09
C ILE A 77 -10.33 -0.40 6.55
N ASP A 78 -11.35 -0.41 5.71
CA ASP A 78 -12.49 -1.32 5.85
C ASP A 78 -12.46 -2.34 4.70
N THR A 79 -13.26 -2.13 3.65
CA THR A 79 -13.11 -2.75 2.34
C THR A 79 -12.12 -1.96 1.48
N LEU A 80 -12.08 -0.63 1.67
CA LEU A 80 -11.22 0.28 0.94
C LEU A 80 -10.26 0.97 1.91
N LEU A 81 -9.11 1.38 1.38
CA LEU A 81 -8.29 2.38 2.04
C LEU A 81 -8.98 3.75 1.89
N ASN A 82 -9.37 4.31 3.04
CA ASN A 82 -9.94 5.64 3.12
C ASN A 82 -8.87 6.60 3.61
N ILE A 83 -8.67 7.71 2.92
CA ILE A 83 -7.78 8.80 3.34
C ILE A 83 -8.58 10.09 3.32
N GLY A 84 -8.52 10.88 4.39
CA GLY A 84 -9.26 12.13 4.42
C GLY A 84 -8.74 13.20 5.36
N THR A 85 -9.25 14.40 5.12
CA THR A 85 -9.06 15.62 5.91
C THR A 85 -10.43 16.21 6.22
N THR A 86 -10.62 16.64 7.46
CA THR A 86 -11.78 17.46 7.85
C THR A 86 -11.34 18.92 7.86
N TYR A 87 -12.07 19.76 7.14
CA TYR A 87 -11.86 21.21 7.12
C TYR A 87 -12.52 21.88 8.32
N ASN A 88 -12.14 23.13 8.59
CA ASN A 88 -12.66 23.91 9.72
C ASN A 88 -14.19 24.16 9.65
N ASP A 89 -14.77 24.11 8.46
CA ASP A 89 -16.20 24.25 8.21
C ASP A 89 -16.98 22.93 8.39
N GLY A 90 -16.30 21.84 8.78
CA GLY A 90 -16.88 20.51 8.96
C GLY A 90 -16.97 19.68 7.67
N ASN A 91 -16.62 20.25 6.51
CA ASN A 91 -16.59 19.49 5.25
C ASN A 91 -15.43 18.47 5.27
N GLN A 92 -15.65 17.32 4.64
CA GLN A 92 -14.64 16.26 4.54
C GLN A 92 -14.20 16.06 3.09
N LEU A 93 -12.90 16.22 2.84
CA LEU A 93 -12.28 15.68 1.63
C LEU A 93 -11.88 14.24 1.91
N ARG A 94 -12.43 13.29 1.15
CA ARG A 94 -12.14 11.86 1.29
C ARG A 94 -11.79 11.24 -0.05
N PHE A 95 -10.73 10.44 -0.04
CA PHE A 95 -10.28 9.62 -1.14
C PHE A 95 -10.43 8.14 -0.77
N TYR A 96 -10.79 7.33 -1.76
CA TYR A 96 -11.06 5.91 -1.59
C TYR A 96 -10.16 5.14 -2.54
N TYR A 97 -9.49 4.11 -2.03
CA TYR A 97 -8.61 3.28 -2.83
C TYR A 97 -8.84 1.79 -2.56
N THR A 98 -8.75 0.98 -3.61
CA THR A 98 -8.55 -0.47 -3.48
C THR A 98 -7.05 -0.74 -3.34
N PRO A 99 -6.55 -1.18 -2.17
CA PRO A 99 -5.13 -1.45 -2.00
C PRO A 99 -4.76 -2.88 -2.41
N LYS A 100 -3.60 -3.03 -3.05
CA LYS A 100 -2.91 -4.32 -3.21
C LYS A 100 -1.50 -4.19 -2.68
N PHE A 101 -1.14 -5.05 -1.74
CA PHE A 101 0.17 -5.04 -1.10
C PHE A 101 1.07 -6.14 -1.66
N TYR A 102 2.34 -5.80 -1.82
CA TYR A 102 3.45 -6.69 -2.14
C TYR A 102 4.54 -6.52 -1.06
N ALA A 103 5.66 -7.24 -1.18
CA ALA A 103 6.73 -7.18 -0.17
C ALA A 103 7.20 -5.74 0.13
N ASP A 104 7.59 -5.00 -0.92
CA ASP A 104 8.14 -3.63 -0.80
C ASP A 104 7.38 -2.59 -1.61
N THR A 105 6.25 -2.98 -2.21
CA THR A 105 5.43 -2.08 -3.01
C THR A 105 3.95 -2.21 -2.68
N MET A 106 3.18 -1.17 -2.96
CA MET A 106 1.72 -1.24 -2.99
C MET A 106 1.18 -0.59 -4.26
N GLU A 107 0.06 -1.12 -4.74
CA GLU A 107 -0.76 -0.53 -5.81
C GLU A 107 -2.05 -0.01 -5.17
N LEU A 108 -2.39 1.25 -5.44
CA LEU A 108 -3.65 1.86 -5.03
C LEU A 108 -4.45 2.20 -6.28
N ARG A 109 -5.65 1.61 -6.40
CA ARG A 109 -6.62 1.99 -7.42
C ARG A 109 -7.62 2.97 -6.84
N ALA A 110 -7.73 4.17 -7.40
CA ALA A 110 -8.71 5.16 -6.98
C ALA A 110 -10.14 4.69 -7.29
N GLU A 111 -11.01 4.78 -6.30
CA GLU A 111 -12.43 4.42 -6.35
C GLU A 111 -13.30 5.65 -6.17
N LYS A 112 -14.56 5.57 -6.62
CA LYS A 112 -15.61 6.60 -6.37
C LYS A 112 -15.23 8.03 -6.80
N SER A 113 -14.26 8.14 -7.69
CA SER A 113 -13.81 9.36 -8.33
C SER A 113 -13.53 9.06 -9.81
N SER A 114 -13.55 10.08 -10.65
CA SER A 114 -13.13 9.97 -12.06
C SER A 114 -11.79 10.69 -12.25
N PRO A 115 -10.70 10.23 -11.60
CA PRO A 115 -9.42 10.89 -11.76
C PRO A 115 -8.91 10.64 -13.17
N ILE A 116 -8.11 11.58 -13.67
CA ILE A 116 -7.41 11.41 -14.96
C ILE A 116 -6.55 10.14 -14.93
N PHE A 117 -5.98 9.79 -13.77
CA PHE A 117 -5.26 8.54 -13.52
C PHE A 117 -5.84 7.78 -12.33
N SER A 118 -6.10 6.50 -12.52
CA SER A 118 -6.80 5.64 -11.57
C SER A 118 -5.88 4.71 -10.80
N ILE A 119 -4.63 4.53 -11.21
CA ILE A 119 -3.68 3.63 -10.55
C ILE A 119 -2.45 4.42 -10.11
N SER A 120 -2.09 4.31 -8.84
CA SER A 120 -0.78 4.73 -8.32
C SER A 120 -0.03 3.53 -7.76
N LYS A 121 1.29 3.53 -7.89
CA LYS A 121 2.16 2.52 -7.26
C LYS A 121 3.20 3.21 -6.40
N TRP A 122 3.42 2.60 -5.24
CA TRP A 122 4.23 3.16 -4.18
C TRP A 122 5.26 2.14 -3.73
N LYS A 123 6.46 2.62 -3.43
CA LYS A 123 7.57 1.82 -2.89
C LYS A 123 7.78 2.19 -1.43
N ARG A 124 8.16 1.22 -0.61
CA ARG A 124 8.53 1.47 0.78
C ARG A 124 9.85 2.25 0.83
N ILE A 125 9.96 3.20 1.77
CA ILE A 125 11.18 3.98 2.03
C ILE A 125 11.53 3.96 3.52
N ASN A 126 12.80 4.23 3.86
CA ASN A 126 13.32 4.22 5.24
C ASN A 126 13.06 5.54 5.98
#